data_AF-A0A2A5GP51-F1
#
_entry.id   AF-A0A2A5GP51-F1
#
_cell.length_a   1.000
_cell.length_b   1.000
_cell.length_c   1.000
_cell.angle_alpha   90.00
_cell.angle_beta   90.00
_cell.angle_gamma   90.00
#
_symmetry.space_group_name_H-M   'P 1'
#
loop_
_entity.id
_entity.type
_entity.pdbx_description
1 polymer ?
#
loop_
_entity_poly.entity_id
_entity_poly.type
_entity_poly.pdbx_seq_one_letter_code
_entity_poly.pdbx_strand_id
1 'polypeptide(L)'
;MNQQMATTKDSIAESFIKEELFEKYILDNYFPKEDFDLLRKNPSYKDIQEQFNYSPKLPNFQLVDKKSKTTFWVECNYRSYINALNQIQVLEPQQLEHNNSIEEPILYLIGLEGAPDNPNFIYQIPHAEIYPHMYISTARKFLIHQEQY
;
A
#
# COMPACT_ATOMS: atom_id res chain seq x y z
N MET A 1 35.51 6.40 1.35
CA MET A 1 34.52 5.37 0.98
C MET A 1 33.31 5.27 1.93
N ASN A 2 32.92 6.34 2.66
CA ASN A 2 31.84 6.27 3.67
C ASN A 2 30.61 7.15 3.40
N GLN A 3 30.59 7.99 2.35
CA GLN A 3 29.46 8.88 2.11
C GLN A 3 28.33 8.21 1.30
N GLN A 4 28.65 7.34 0.33
CA GLN A 4 27.64 6.67 -0.51
C GLN A 4 26.77 5.66 0.26
N MET A 5 27.30 4.95 1.25
CA MET A 5 26.54 3.94 2.01
C MET A 5 25.55 4.57 3.01
N ALA A 6 25.86 5.76 3.55
CA ALA A 6 24.98 6.47 4.47
C ALA A 6 23.72 7.00 3.76
N THR A 7 23.90 7.66 2.61
CA THR A 7 22.79 8.18 1.78
C THR A 7 21.80 7.11 1.35
N THR A 8 22.27 5.90 1.01
CA THR A 8 21.38 4.81 0.60
C THR A 8 20.54 4.30 1.77
N LYS A 9 21.15 4.14 2.95
CA LYS A 9 20.43 3.66 4.14
C LYS A 9 19.36 4.66 4.61
N ASP A 10 19.68 5.95 4.59
CA ASP A 10 18.73 7.00 4.97
C ASP A 10 17.55 7.08 3.99
N SER A 11 17.82 7.00 2.68
CA SER A 11 16.77 6.99 1.64
C SER A 11 15.83 5.77 1.76
N ILE A 12 16.37 4.62 2.16
CA ILE A 12 15.58 3.40 2.40
C ILE A 12 14.68 3.61 3.61
N ALA A 13 15.22 4.11 4.73
CA ALA A 13 14.45 4.36 5.95
C ALA A 13 13.32 5.36 5.69
N GLU A 14 13.57 6.44 4.95
CA GLU A 14 12.54 7.40 4.56
C GLU A 14 11.43 6.77 3.72
N SER A 15 11.77 5.88 2.78
CA SER A 15 10.78 5.16 1.97
C SER A 15 9.87 4.29 2.83
N PHE A 16 10.45 3.56 3.79
CA PHE A 16 9.68 2.71 4.71
C PHE A 16 8.76 3.53 5.61
N ILE A 17 9.24 4.65 6.15
CA ILE A 17 8.42 5.54 6.99
C ILE A 17 7.22 6.08 6.20
N LYS A 18 7.40 6.45 4.93
CA LYS A 18 6.30 6.93 4.09
C LYS A 18 5.24 5.84 3.88
N GLU A 19 5.64 4.62 3.57
CA GLU A 19 4.70 3.51 3.38
C GLU A 19 3.94 3.21 4.69
N GLU A 20 4.62 3.17 5.84
CA GLU A 20 3.97 2.94 7.14
C GLU A 20 2.97 4.05 7.53
N LEU A 21 3.31 5.31 7.26
CA LEU A 21 2.41 6.44 7.49
C LEU A 21 1.15 6.30 6.64
N PHE A 22 1.30 5.90 5.38
CA PHE A 22 0.17 5.68 4.49
C PHE A 22 -0.68 4.47 4.91
N GLU A 23 -0.06 3.34 5.27
CA GLU A 23 -0.79 2.19 5.82
C GLU A 23 -1.62 2.56 7.05
N LYS A 24 -1.03 3.34 7.96
CA LYS A 24 -1.74 3.83 9.15
C LYS A 24 -2.91 4.72 8.76
N TYR A 25 -2.69 5.66 7.85
CA TYR A 25 -3.74 6.55 7.36
C TYR A 25 -4.90 5.76 6.73
N ILE A 26 -4.61 4.73 5.93
CA ILE A 26 -5.64 3.87 5.33
C ILE A 26 -6.43 3.12 6.41
N LEU A 27 -5.76 2.51 7.40
CA LEU A 27 -6.45 1.82 8.49
C LEU A 27 -7.35 2.76 9.31
N ASP A 28 -6.86 3.96 9.63
CA ASP A 28 -7.58 4.90 10.49
C ASP A 28 -8.79 5.55 9.78
N ASN A 29 -8.74 5.74 8.46
CA ASN A 29 -9.76 6.50 7.72
C ASN A 29 -10.68 5.66 6.82
N TYR A 30 -10.22 4.48 6.36
CA TYR A 30 -10.97 3.65 5.40
C TYR A 30 -11.46 2.32 5.98
N PHE A 31 -10.89 1.89 7.11
CA PHE A 31 -11.25 0.62 7.75
C PHE A 31 -11.55 0.84 9.24
N PRO A 32 -12.64 1.57 9.57
CA PRO A 32 -13.02 1.83 10.95
C PRO A 32 -13.23 0.53 11.72
N LYS A 33 -12.79 0.51 12.98
CA LYS A 33 -12.79 -0.69 13.83
C LYS A 33 -14.19 -1.19 14.14
N GLU A 34 -15.20 -0.35 13.98
CA GLU A 34 -16.61 -0.66 14.13
C GLU A 34 -17.07 -1.65 13.05
N ASP A 35 -16.52 -1.54 11.84
CA ASP A 35 -16.92 -2.30 10.66
C ASP A 35 -15.91 -3.40 10.28
N PHE A 36 -14.64 -3.24 10.67
CA PHE A 36 -13.57 -4.17 10.30
C PHE A 36 -12.76 -4.68 11.48
N ASP A 37 -12.35 -5.96 11.43
CA ASP A 37 -11.37 -6.54 12.35
C ASP A 37 -10.02 -6.75 11.63
N LEU A 38 -8.93 -6.31 12.26
CA LEU A 38 -7.56 -6.55 11.79
C LEU A 38 -7.07 -7.92 12.25
N LEU A 39 -6.94 -8.88 11.33
CA LEU A 39 -6.42 -10.22 11.61
C LEU A 39 -4.90 -10.26 11.62
N ARG A 40 -4.29 -9.57 10.66
CA ARG A 40 -2.85 -9.57 10.45
C ARG A 40 -2.39 -8.22 9.92
N LYS A 41 -1.23 -7.79 10.40
CA LYS A 41 -0.46 -6.69 9.83
C LYS A 41 0.99 -7.14 9.67
N ASN A 42 1.63 -6.77 8.56
CA ASN A 42 3.05 -7.01 8.37
C ASN A 42 3.89 -6.22 9.39
N PRO A 43 5.08 -6.72 9.77
CA PRO A 43 5.94 -6.03 10.71
C PRO A 43 6.37 -4.66 10.16
N SER A 44 6.55 -3.70 11.04
CA SER A 44 7.12 -2.40 10.69
C SER A 44 8.59 -2.55 10.27
N TYR A 45 9.14 -1.56 9.60
CA TYR A 45 10.55 -1.43 9.29
C TYR A 45 11.42 -1.55 10.55
N LYS A 46 10.97 -1.01 11.69
CA LYS A 46 11.67 -1.19 12.97
C LYS A 46 11.74 -2.67 13.36
N ASP A 47 10.62 -3.39 13.23
CA ASP A 47 10.55 -4.82 13.54
C ASP A 47 11.42 -5.65 12.57
N ILE A 48 11.47 -5.26 11.29
CA ILE A 48 12.28 -5.90 10.25
C ILE A 48 13.78 -5.68 10.48
N GLN A 49 14.21 -4.48 10.91
CA GLN A 49 15.62 -4.22 11.23
C GLN A 49 16.14 -5.13 12.35
N GLU A 50 15.27 -5.52 13.27
CA GLU A 50 15.59 -6.40 14.40
C GLU A 50 15.51 -7.89 14.01
N GLN A 51 14.86 -8.25 12.91
CA GLN A 51 14.62 -9.63 12.48
C GLN A 51 15.02 -9.83 11.00
N PHE A 52 16.25 -10.30 10.75
CA PHE A 52 16.77 -10.67 9.42
C PHE A 52 16.15 -11.96 8.84
N ASN A 53 14.82 -12.10 8.85
CA ASN A 53 14.15 -13.26 8.24
C ASN A 53 13.31 -12.84 7.04
N TYR A 54 13.78 -13.24 5.86
CA TYR A 54 13.12 -13.07 4.57
C TYR A 54 11.90 -14.00 4.49
N SER A 55 10.70 -13.46 4.73
CA SER A 55 9.43 -14.13 4.44
C SER A 55 8.87 -13.56 3.12
N PRO A 56 8.19 -14.37 2.28
CA PRO A 56 7.47 -13.84 1.12
C PRO A 56 6.56 -12.69 1.55
N LYS A 57 6.66 -11.56 0.84
CA LYS A 57 5.91 -10.33 1.13
C LYS A 57 4.43 -10.56 0.85
N LEU A 58 3.69 -10.95 1.88
CA LEU A 58 2.23 -10.88 1.88
C LEU A 58 1.79 -9.41 1.81
N PRO A 59 0.53 -9.13 1.42
CA PRO A 59 -0.02 -7.78 1.47
C PRO A 59 0.04 -7.16 2.88
N ASN A 60 0.02 -5.83 2.97
CA ASN A 60 0.33 -5.10 4.20
C ASN A 60 -0.53 -5.53 5.40
N PHE A 61 -1.83 -5.77 5.19
CA PHE A 61 -2.71 -6.26 6.25
C PHE A 61 -3.91 -7.07 5.73
N GLN A 62 -4.43 -7.95 6.60
CA GLN A 62 -5.62 -8.77 6.37
C GLN A 62 -6.74 -8.32 7.31
N LEU A 63 -7.92 -8.10 6.73
CA LEU A 63 -9.10 -7.61 7.43
C LEU A 63 -10.27 -8.58 7.29
N VAL A 64 -11.20 -8.52 8.24
CA VAL A 64 -12.54 -9.11 8.14
C VAL A 64 -13.56 -7.99 8.14
N ASP A 65 -14.40 -7.93 7.11
CA ASP A 65 -15.62 -7.13 7.13
C ASP A 65 -16.63 -7.80 8.07
N LYS A 66 -17.02 -7.10 9.14
CA LYS A 66 -17.93 -7.63 10.16
C LYS A 66 -19.33 -7.88 9.64
N LYS A 67 -19.77 -7.15 8.62
CA LYS A 67 -21.11 -7.25 8.04
C LYS A 67 -21.19 -8.44 7.10
N SER A 68 -20.28 -8.54 6.14
CA SER A 68 -20.28 -9.63 5.14
C SER A 68 -19.61 -10.91 5.63
N LYS A 69 -18.82 -10.84 6.71
CA LYS A 69 -17.92 -11.90 7.19
C LYS A 69 -16.86 -12.30 6.16
N THR A 70 -16.58 -11.44 5.19
CA THR A 70 -15.55 -11.67 4.18
C THR A 70 -14.18 -11.27 4.73
N THR A 71 -13.23 -12.19 4.60
CA THR A 71 -11.81 -11.92 4.81
C THR A 71 -11.18 -11.47 3.50
N PHE A 72 -10.37 -10.40 3.55
CA PHE A 72 -9.65 -9.90 2.39
C PHE A 72 -8.33 -9.25 2.82
N TRP A 73 -7.41 -9.17 1.88
CA TRP A 73 -6.14 -8.48 2.01
C TRP A 73 -6.22 -7.06 1.50
N VAL A 74 -5.41 -6.20 2.08
CA VAL A 74 -5.19 -4.84 1.61
C VAL A 74 -3.70 -4.63 1.36
N GLU A 75 -3.40 -4.15 0.17
CA GLU A 75 -2.08 -3.68 -0.23
C GLU A 75 -2.10 -2.15 -0.37
N CYS A 76 -1.23 -1.47 0.37
CA CYS A 76 -1.08 -0.01 0.36
C CYS A 76 0.21 0.38 -0.34
N ASN A 77 0.13 1.31 -1.29
CA ASN A 77 1.31 1.91 -1.90
C ASN A 77 1.14 3.43 -2.02
N TYR A 78 2.12 4.19 -1.55
CA TYR A 78 2.14 5.65 -1.70
C TYR A 78 3.15 6.11 -2.75
N ARG A 79 2.74 7.01 -3.65
CA ARG A 79 3.64 7.66 -4.61
C ARG A 79 3.48 9.17 -4.56
N SER A 80 4.59 9.89 -4.41
CA SER A 80 4.56 11.36 -4.44
C SER A 80 4.51 11.94 -5.85
N TYR A 81 4.72 11.13 -6.89
CA TYR A 81 4.73 11.55 -8.29
C TYR A 81 4.39 10.41 -9.24
N ILE A 82 4.11 10.78 -10.49
CA ILE A 82 3.96 9.88 -11.63
C ILE A 82 5.24 9.86 -12.49
N ASN A 83 5.43 8.81 -13.27
CA ASN A 83 6.56 8.74 -14.20
C ASN A 83 6.35 9.63 -15.45
N ALA A 84 7.38 9.75 -16.29
CA ALA A 84 7.34 10.55 -17.53
C ALA A 84 6.30 10.09 -18.57
N LEU A 85 5.71 8.89 -18.39
CA LEU A 85 4.65 8.33 -19.23
C LEU A 85 3.26 8.54 -18.64
N ASN A 86 3.12 9.38 -17.60
CA ASN A 86 1.87 9.59 -16.86
C ASN A 86 1.31 8.32 -16.21
N GLN A 87 2.19 7.46 -15.70
CA GLN A 87 1.83 6.25 -14.99
C GLN A 87 2.21 6.33 -13.51
N ILE A 88 1.37 5.74 -12.67
CA ILE A 88 1.67 5.41 -11.29
C ILE A 88 2.36 4.06 -11.28
N GLN A 89 3.53 3.94 -10.64
CA GLN A 89 4.10 2.64 -10.28
C GLN A 89 3.35 2.12 -9.06
N VAL A 90 2.38 1.24 -9.29
CA VAL A 90 1.47 0.73 -8.26
C VAL A 90 2.16 -0.33 -7.40
N LEU A 91 2.84 -1.29 -8.02
CA LEU A 91 3.54 -2.37 -7.34
C LEU A 91 4.65 -2.95 -8.22
N GLU A 92 5.56 -3.71 -7.60
CA GLU A 92 6.58 -4.46 -8.34
C GLU A 92 5.95 -5.67 -9.08
N PRO A 93 6.40 -6.01 -10.30
CA PRO A 93 5.87 -7.16 -11.05
C PRO A 93 5.92 -8.48 -10.27
N GLN A 94 7.00 -8.73 -9.52
CA GLN A 94 7.16 -9.95 -8.72
C GLN A 94 6.14 -10.02 -7.58
N GLN A 95 5.74 -8.87 -7.03
CA GLN A 95 4.71 -8.81 -6.01
C GLN A 95 3.34 -9.13 -6.60
N LEU A 96 3.07 -8.74 -7.84
CA LEU A 96 1.84 -9.13 -8.54
C LEU A 96 1.80 -10.65 -8.76
N GLU A 97 2.89 -11.25 -9.21
CA GLU A 97 3.00 -12.70 -9.40
C GLU A 97 2.74 -13.47 -8.09
N HIS A 98 3.30 -13.00 -6.98
CA HIS A 98 3.03 -13.58 -5.67
C HIS A 98 1.56 -13.41 -5.26
N ASN A 99 1.02 -12.21 -5.43
CA ASN A 99 -0.36 -11.90 -5.07
C ASN A 99 -1.39 -12.73 -5.86
N ASN A 100 -1.09 -13.11 -7.11
CA ASN A 100 -1.93 -14.02 -7.89
C ASN A 100 -2.08 -15.42 -7.27
N SER A 101 -1.20 -15.80 -6.34
CA SER A 101 -1.26 -17.09 -5.64
C SER A 101 -2.06 -17.06 -4.33
N ILE A 102 -2.53 -15.88 -3.92
CA ILE A 102 -3.31 -15.71 -2.69
C ILE A 102 -4.78 -15.99 -2.99
N GLU A 103 -5.42 -16.82 -2.17
CA GLU A 103 -6.81 -17.25 -2.38
C GLU A 103 -7.81 -16.15 -1.98
N GLU A 104 -7.56 -15.41 -0.91
CA GLU A 104 -8.46 -14.35 -0.48
C GLU A 104 -8.38 -13.11 -1.38
N PRO A 105 -9.49 -12.37 -1.56
CA PRO A 105 -9.48 -11.15 -2.36
C PRO A 105 -8.43 -10.14 -1.88
N ILE A 106 -7.79 -9.44 -2.81
CA ILE A 106 -6.85 -8.37 -2.52
C ILE A 106 -7.41 -7.05 -3.04
N LEU A 107 -7.39 -6.04 -2.18
CA LEU A 107 -7.73 -4.67 -2.51
C LEU A 107 -6.48 -3.80 -2.47
N TYR A 108 -6.22 -3.04 -3.53
CA TYR A 108 -5.09 -2.13 -3.61
C TYR A 108 -5.55 -0.70 -3.32
N LEU A 109 -4.93 -0.07 -2.32
CA LEU A 109 -5.13 1.34 -1.98
C LEU A 109 -3.88 2.10 -2.39
N ILE A 110 -4.02 3.01 -3.35
CA ILE A 110 -2.90 3.75 -3.92
C ILE A 110 -3.04 5.23 -3.60
N GLY A 111 -2.18 5.75 -2.74
CA GLY A 111 -2.07 7.17 -2.43
C GLY A 111 -1.18 7.86 -3.46
N LEU A 112 -1.63 8.99 -4.00
CA LEU A 112 -0.89 9.77 -4.98
C LEU A 112 -0.84 11.25 -4.61
N GLU A 113 0.37 11.82 -4.67
CA GLU A 113 0.68 13.21 -4.31
C GLU A 113 0.31 13.57 -2.85
N GLY A 114 0.64 14.79 -2.43
CA GLY A 114 0.41 15.25 -1.06
C GLY A 114 1.41 14.67 -0.07
N ALA A 115 0.93 14.27 1.10
CA ALA A 115 1.71 13.57 2.13
C ALA A 115 1.21 12.13 2.28
N PRO A 116 2.03 11.16 2.71
CA PRO A 116 1.57 9.79 2.89
C PRO A 116 0.42 9.66 3.89
N ASP A 117 0.36 10.52 4.90
CA ASP A 117 -0.71 10.59 5.90
C ASP A 117 -1.84 11.57 5.51
N ASN A 118 -1.77 12.17 4.32
CA ASN A 118 -2.81 13.00 3.74
C ASN A 118 -2.60 13.12 2.22
N PRO A 119 -2.82 12.04 1.45
CA PRO A 119 -2.58 12.03 0.03
C PRO A 119 -3.67 12.81 -0.71
N ASN A 120 -3.30 13.49 -1.80
CA ASN A 120 -4.26 14.29 -2.58
C ASN A 120 -5.29 13.41 -3.30
N PHE A 121 -4.88 12.21 -3.69
CA PHE A 121 -5.72 11.25 -4.39
C PHE A 121 -5.53 9.86 -3.80
N ILE A 122 -6.62 9.10 -3.70
CA ILE A 122 -6.58 7.70 -3.32
C ILE A 122 -7.36 6.90 -4.35
N TYR A 123 -6.76 5.81 -4.83
CA TYR A 123 -7.39 4.89 -5.75
C TYR A 123 -7.62 3.56 -5.05
N GLN A 124 -8.83 3.04 -5.14
CA GLN A 124 -9.23 1.74 -4.61
C GLN A 124 -9.41 0.75 -5.78
N ILE A 125 -8.39 -0.04 -6.04
CA ILE A 125 -8.30 -0.87 -7.25
C ILE A 125 -8.44 -2.35 -6.86
N PRO A 126 -9.41 -3.08 -7.41
CA PRO A 126 -9.52 -4.53 -7.18
C PRO A 126 -8.38 -5.26 -7.87
N HIS A 127 -7.94 -6.40 -7.31
CA HIS A 127 -6.85 -7.20 -7.86
C HIS A 127 -7.01 -7.56 -9.35
N ALA A 128 -8.24 -7.81 -9.83
CA ALA A 128 -8.49 -8.13 -11.23
C ALA A 128 -8.16 -7.00 -12.22
N GLU A 129 -8.04 -5.76 -11.75
CA GLU A 129 -7.82 -4.55 -12.56
C GLU A 129 -6.42 -3.94 -12.35
N ILE A 130 -5.60 -4.56 -11.50
CA ILE A 130 -4.30 -4.03 -11.10
C ILE A 130 -3.22 -4.35 -12.15
N TYR A 131 -2.36 -3.37 -12.42
CA TYR A 131 -1.15 -3.56 -13.22
C TYR A 131 0.04 -2.91 -12.48
N PRO A 132 1.27 -3.41 -12.66
CA PRO A 132 2.46 -2.84 -11.99
C PRO A 132 2.62 -1.34 -12.25
N HIS A 133 2.27 -0.91 -13.46
CA HIS A 133 2.22 0.49 -13.85
C HIS A 133 0.84 0.80 -14.43
N MET A 134 0.17 1.82 -13.90
CA MET A 134 -1.16 2.22 -14.35
C MET A 134 -1.16 3.66 -14.83
N TYR A 135 -1.63 3.88 -16.07
CA TYR A 135 -1.91 5.23 -16.55
C TYR A 135 -2.93 5.90 -15.64
N ILE A 136 -2.71 7.19 -15.36
CA ILE A 136 -3.63 8.00 -14.54
C ILE A 136 -5.06 7.97 -15.09
N SER A 137 -5.22 8.00 -16.41
CA SER A 137 -6.53 7.91 -17.06
C SER A 137 -7.27 6.61 -16.73
N THR A 138 -6.55 5.50 -16.58
CA THR A 138 -7.12 4.21 -16.16
C THR A 138 -7.41 4.20 -14.66
N ALA A 139 -6.45 4.65 -13.85
CA ALA A 139 -6.58 4.67 -12.38
C ALA A 139 -7.77 5.53 -11.91
N ARG A 140 -8.09 6.63 -12.61
CA ARG A 140 -9.23 7.51 -12.30
C ARG A 140 -10.59 6.83 -12.20
N LYS A 141 -10.78 5.66 -12.82
CA LYS A 141 -12.01 4.86 -12.67
C LYS A 141 -12.23 4.38 -11.24
N PHE A 142 -11.15 4.31 -10.46
CA PHE A 142 -11.09 3.77 -9.11
C PHE A 142 -10.83 4.85 -8.06
N LEU A 143 -10.90 6.13 -8.43
CA LEU A 143 -10.70 7.24 -7.51
C LEU A 143 -11.82 7.26 -6.46
N ILE A 144 -11.46 7.28 -5.19
CA ILE A 144 -12.41 7.47 -4.09
C ILE A 144 -12.44 8.95 -3.71
N HIS A 145 -13.65 9.51 -3.61
CA HIS A 145 -13.83 10.89 -3.17
C HIS A 145 -13.58 10.97 -1.67
N GLN A 146 -12.56 11.72 -1.26
CA GLN A 146 -12.39 12.11 0.14
C GLN A 146 -13.50 13.10 0.48
N GLU A 147 -14.45 12.71 1.32
CA GLU A 147 -15.39 13.67 1.91
C GLU A 147 -14.58 14.59 2.84
N GLN A 148 -14.52 15.88 2.50
CA GLN A 148 -13.95 16.88 3.39
C GLN A 148 -14.96 17.12 4.51
N TYR A 149 -14.66 16.59 5.71
CA TYR A 149 -15.37 16.93 6.94
C TYR A 149 -14.84 18.23 7.54
#